data_AF-A0A6A4H0H2-F1
#
_entry.id   AF-A0A6A4H0H2-F1
#
_cell.length_a   1.000
_cell.length_b   1.000
_cell.length_c   1.000
_cell.angle_alpha   90.00
_cell.angle_beta   90.00
_cell.angle_gamma   90.00
#
_symmetry.space_group_name_H-M   'P 1'
#
loop_
_entity.id
_entity.type
_entity.pdbx_description
1 polymer ?
#
loop_
_entity_poly.entity_id
_entity_poly.type
_entity_poly.pdbx_seq_one_letter_code
_entity_poly.pdbx_strand_id
1 'polypeptide(L)'
;MQQVLASPDIQAIATCVDRGLHDFFPKLHALAFNLNKEIVEVDNPQIEHAFRDCCYPACHLNLHNVSTLIHRDYWKLVFLMCTIACMGPFDHTRGGYIIAWLLHLVFEFPSGSVMYLPSACVTHSNTPIAPHECCHSMAFFVPAGLA
;
A
#
# COMPACT_ATOMS: atom_id res chain seq x y z
N MET A 1 -5.33 -16.83 -4.98
CA MET A 1 -5.24 -15.61 -4.13
C MET A 1 -4.65 -15.93 -2.76
N GLN A 2 -5.32 -16.75 -1.94
CA GLN A 2 -4.84 -17.16 -0.60
C GLN A 2 -3.40 -17.72 -0.61
N GLN A 3 -3.06 -18.56 -1.59
CA GLN A 3 -1.69 -19.09 -1.73
C GLN A 3 -0.63 -17.99 -1.95
N VAL A 4 -0.97 -16.91 -2.67
CA VAL A 4 -0.05 -15.79 -2.90
C VAL A 4 0.10 -14.99 -1.61
N LEU A 5 -1.00 -14.68 -0.93
CA LEU A 5 -0.97 -13.95 0.35
C LEU A 5 -0.26 -14.74 1.45
N ALA A 6 -0.39 -16.06 1.46
CA ALA A 6 0.30 -16.94 2.40
C ALA A 6 1.80 -17.13 2.10
N SER A 7 2.32 -16.59 0.99
CA SER A 7 3.75 -16.67 0.68
C SER A 7 4.59 -15.99 1.77
N PRO A 8 5.69 -16.61 2.23
CA PRO A 8 6.60 -15.99 3.20
C PRO A 8 7.10 -14.62 2.75
N ASP A 9 7.37 -14.43 1.46
CA ASP A 9 7.86 -13.16 0.92
C ASP A 9 6.80 -12.06 1.01
N ILE A 10 5.55 -12.40 0.71
CA ILE A 10 4.42 -11.47 0.78
C ILE A 10 4.10 -11.10 2.23
N GLN A 11 4.17 -12.06 3.16
CA GLN A 11 4.04 -11.79 4.59
C GLN A 11 5.20 -10.95 5.14
N ALA A 12 6.43 -11.14 4.64
CA ALA A 12 7.58 -10.33 5.02
C ALA A 12 7.42 -8.87 4.57
N ILE A 13 6.91 -8.64 3.35
CA ILE A 13 6.57 -7.28 2.88
C ILE A 13 5.46 -6.68 3.75
N ALA A 14 4.39 -7.42 4.03
CA ALA A 14 3.31 -6.97 4.91
C ALA A 14 3.82 -6.59 6.31
N THR A 15 4.72 -7.38 6.88
CA THR A 15 5.37 -7.10 8.17
C THR A 15 6.24 -5.83 8.10
N CYS A 16 6.97 -5.62 7.00
CA CYS A 16 7.81 -4.44 6.82
C CYS A 16 6.98 -3.15 6.76
N VAL A 17 5.89 -3.16 5.99
CA VAL A 17 5.01 -1.98 5.84
C VAL A 17 4.20 -1.71 7.13
N ASP A 18 3.81 -2.75 7.86
CA ASP A 18 3.14 -2.62 9.14
C ASP A 18 4.06 -1.96 10.18
N ARG A 19 5.29 -2.47 10.32
CA ARG A 19 6.29 -1.91 11.25
C ARG A 19 6.63 -0.47 10.93
N GLY A 20 6.80 -0.12 9.65
CA GLY A 20 7.10 1.27 9.32
C GLY A 20 5.91 2.21 9.62
N LEU A 21 4.65 1.76 9.45
CA LEU A 21 3.51 2.56 9.92
C LEU A 21 3.53 2.72 11.45
N HIS A 22 3.82 1.64 12.18
CA HIS A 22 3.98 1.69 13.63
C HIS A 22 5.07 2.70 14.05
N ASP A 23 6.23 2.67 13.40
CA ASP A 23 7.38 3.47 13.80
C ASP A 23 7.22 4.96 13.42
N PHE A 24 6.69 5.27 12.23
CA PHE A 24 6.51 6.64 11.77
C PHE A 24 5.20 7.29 12.25
N PHE A 25 4.14 6.49 12.41
CA PHE A 25 2.78 6.96 12.70
C PHE A 25 2.07 6.11 13.77
N PRO A 26 2.61 5.97 14.99
CA PRO A 26 2.16 5.00 15.99
C PRO A 26 0.68 5.13 16.36
N LYS A 27 0.15 6.36 16.41
CA LYS A 27 -1.28 6.60 16.69
C LYS A 27 -2.19 6.12 15.55
N LEU A 28 -1.77 6.31 14.30
CA LEU A 28 -2.52 5.84 13.14
C LEU A 28 -2.43 4.31 13.02
N HIS A 29 -1.27 3.74 13.31
CA HIS A 29 -1.09 2.28 13.38
C HIS A 29 -2.01 1.68 14.44
N ALA A 30 -1.97 2.17 15.68
CA ALA A 30 -2.83 1.67 16.74
C ALA A 30 -4.33 1.76 16.38
N LEU A 31 -4.75 2.86 15.76
CA LEU A 31 -6.12 3.03 15.27
C LEU A 31 -6.46 1.99 14.19
N ALA A 32 -5.63 1.84 13.16
CA ALA A 32 -5.87 0.89 12.08
C ALA A 32 -5.86 -0.56 12.57
N PHE A 33 -4.93 -0.90 13.47
CA PHE A 33 -4.83 -2.22 14.09
C PHE A 33 -6.06 -2.55 14.92
N ASN A 34 -6.50 -1.62 15.78
CA ASN A 34 -7.69 -1.82 16.61
C ASN A 34 -8.96 -1.88 15.77
N LEU A 35 -9.11 -1.02 14.74
CA LEU A 35 -10.24 -1.10 13.82
C LEU A 35 -10.29 -2.45 13.12
N ASN A 36 -9.18 -2.88 12.52
CA ASN A 36 -9.10 -4.18 11.88
C ASN A 36 -9.49 -5.31 12.84
N LYS A 37 -8.99 -5.26 14.08
CA LYS A 37 -9.31 -6.21 15.13
C LYS A 37 -10.80 -6.23 15.46
N GLU A 38 -11.40 -5.09 15.78
CA GLU A 38 -12.82 -5.03 16.15
C GLU A 38 -13.72 -5.47 14.98
N ILE A 39 -13.48 -4.96 13.76
CA ILE A 39 -14.37 -5.24 12.64
C ILE A 39 -14.23 -6.67 12.13
N VAL A 40 -13.01 -7.21 12.05
CA VAL A 40 -12.76 -8.56 11.50
C VAL A 40 -12.89 -9.63 12.57
N GLU A 41 -12.30 -9.45 13.76
CA GLU A 41 -12.30 -10.49 14.80
C GLU A 41 -13.58 -10.52 15.63
N VAL A 42 -14.24 -9.36 15.85
CA VAL A 42 -15.43 -9.27 16.71
C VAL A 42 -16.71 -9.28 15.87
N ASP A 43 -16.87 -8.35 14.94
CA ASP A 43 -18.13 -8.18 14.20
C ASP A 43 -18.29 -9.19 13.06
N ASN A 44 -17.19 -9.61 12.43
CA ASN A 44 -17.22 -10.43 11.20
C ASN A 44 -16.23 -11.60 11.22
N PRO A 45 -16.30 -12.52 12.21
CA PRO A 45 -15.29 -13.57 12.42
C PRO A 45 -15.16 -14.56 11.24
N GLN A 46 -16.10 -14.55 10.29
CA GLN A 46 -16.02 -15.30 9.04
C GLN A 46 -15.07 -14.68 7.99
N ILE A 47 -14.65 -13.43 8.15
CA ILE A 47 -13.73 -12.77 7.23
C ILE A 47 -12.31 -13.27 7.54
N GLU A 48 -11.68 -13.88 6.55
CA GLU A 48 -10.28 -14.29 6.67
C GLU A 48 -9.35 -13.08 6.63
N HIS A 49 -8.35 -13.08 7.52
CA HIS A 49 -7.29 -12.08 7.48
C HIS A 49 -6.38 -12.28 6.27
N ALA A 50 -6.16 -11.21 5.50
CA ALA A 50 -5.20 -11.23 4.38
C ALA A 50 -3.75 -11.40 4.88
N PHE A 51 -3.43 -10.83 6.04
CA PHE A 51 -2.09 -10.81 6.63
C PHE A 51 -2.16 -11.07 8.11
N ARG A 52 -1.17 -11.81 8.62
CA ARG A 52 -1.08 -12.10 10.05
C ARG A 52 -0.46 -10.90 10.78
N ASP A 53 -1.04 -10.51 11.91
CA ASP A 53 -0.51 -9.48 12.81
C ASP A 53 -0.19 -8.14 12.10
N CYS A 54 -1.04 -7.73 11.15
CA CYS A 54 -0.88 -6.53 10.33
C CYS A 54 -2.07 -5.59 10.48
N CYS A 55 -1.81 -4.29 10.58
CA CYS A 55 -2.85 -3.25 10.66
C CYS A 55 -3.64 -3.07 9.35
N TYR A 56 -3.11 -3.54 8.22
CA TYR A 56 -3.78 -3.44 6.93
C TYR A 56 -4.60 -4.71 6.61
N PRO A 57 -5.93 -4.61 6.49
CA PRO A 57 -6.80 -5.74 6.13
C PRO A 57 -6.75 -6.12 4.65
N ALA A 58 -6.30 -5.20 3.78
CA ALA A 58 -6.40 -5.35 2.34
C ALA A 58 -5.15 -4.86 1.62
N CYS A 59 -4.91 -5.42 0.44
CA CYS A 59 -3.89 -4.96 -0.49
C CYS A 59 -4.32 -5.05 -1.94
N HIS A 60 -3.68 -4.27 -2.81
CA HIS A 60 -3.68 -4.48 -4.26
C HIS A 60 -2.28 -4.90 -4.73
N LEU A 61 -2.24 -5.85 -5.65
CA LEU A 61 -1.02 -6.26 -6.35
C LEU A 61 -1.04 -5.64 -7.75
N ASN A 62 -0.14 -4.69 -8.01
CA ASN A 62 0.08 -4.13 -9.33
C ASN A 62 1.27 -4.84 -9.96
N LEU A 63 1.05 -5.66 -10.98
CA LEU A 63 2.09 -6.51 -11.55
C LEU A 63 2.46 -6.08 -12.97
N HIS A 64 3.74 -6.20 -13.33
CA HIS A 64 4.20 -6.14 -14.71
C HIS A 64 3.94 -4.76 -15.37
N ASN A 65 4.43 -3.70 -14.73
CA ASN A 65 4.55 -2.33 -15.29
C ASN A 65 3.24 -1.53 -15.36
N VAL A 66 2.43 -1.62 -14.30
CA VAL A 66 1.20 -0.83 -14.19
C VAL A 66 1.53 0.65 -13.98
N SER A 67 0.92 1.49 -14.81
CA SER A 67 0.84 2.93 -14.60
C SER A 67 -0.62 3.37 -14.38
N THR A 68 -0.80 4.50 -13.73
CA THR A 68 -2.09 5.01 -13.30
C THR A 68 -2.32 6.39 -13.88
N LEU A 69 -3.58 6.68 -14.19
CA LEU A 69 -4.03 8.05 -14.42
C LEU A 69 -4.09 8.81 -13.08
N ILE A 70 -4.20 10.13 -13.15
CA ILE A 70 -4.37 10.99 -11.97
C ILE A 70 -5.65 10.58 -11.23
N HIS A 71 -5.52 10.20 -9.96
CA HIS A 71 -6.65 9.74 -9.15
C HIS A 71 -6.48 10.04 -7.66
N ARG A 72 -7.53 9.71 -6.91
CA ARG A 72 -7.54 9.58 -5.46
C ARG A 72 -8.23 8.27 -5.10
N ASP A 73 -7.81 7.68 -4.00
CA ASP A 73 -8.43 6.46 -3.50
C ASP A 73 -9.60 6.76 -2.56
N TYR A 74 -10.72 7.24 -3.11
CA TYR A 74 -11.88 7.67 -2.31
C TYR A 74 -12.47 6.59 -1.41
N TRP A 75 -12.21 5.31 -1.70
CA TRP A 75 -12.72 4.16 -0.95
C TRP A 75 -11.76 3.65 0.13
N LYS A 76 -10.69 4.39 0.43
CA LYS A 76 -9.76 4.09 1.52
C LYS A 76 -10.01 5.03 2.70
N LEU A 77 -9.69 4.59 3.91
CA LEU A 77 -9.86 5.39 5.13
C LEU A 77 -9.11 6.72 5.01
N VAL A 78 -9.86 7.82 5.03
CA VAL A 78 -9.41 9.12 4.47
C VAL A 78 -8.14 9.69 5.11
N PHE A 79 -7.97 9.52 6.41
CA PHE A 79 -6.85 10.07 7.18
C PHE A 79 -5.70 9.09 7.37
N LEU A 80 -5.84 7.83 6.92
CA LEU A 80 -4.83 6.81 7.11
C LEU A 80 -3.72 6.93 6.06
N MET A 81 -2.49 6.62 6.47
CA MET A 81 -1.40 6.41 5.52
C MET A 81 -1.56 5.05 4.85
N CYS A 82 -1.91 5.08 3.56
CA CYS A 82 -1.81 3.91 2.71
C CYS A 82 -0.34 3.69 2.38
N THR A 83 0.04 2.43 2.18
CA THR A 83 1.45 2.08 1.98
C THR A 83 1.66 1.44 0.63
N ILE A 84 2.69 1.86 -0.09
CA ILE A 84 3.08 1.28 -1.38
C ILE A 84 4.47 0.69 -1.19
N ALA A 85 4.64 -0.61 -1.46
CA ALA A 85 5.95 -1.26 -1.54
C ALA A 85 6.30 -1.52 -3.00
N CYS A 86 7.50 -1.14 -3.44
CA CYS A 86 7.97 -1.29 -4.82
C CYS A 86 8.96 -2.45 -4.94
N MET A 87 8.84 -3.24 -6.01
CA MET A 87 9.70 -4.40 -6.29
C MET A 87 9.96 -4.55 -7.79
N GLY A 88 11.01 -5.29 -8.13
CA GLY A 88 11.36 -5.62 -9.52
C GLY A 88 12.48 -4.75 -10.10
N PRO A 89 13.13 -5.20 -11.18
CA PRO A 89 14.23 -4.50 -11.82
C PRO A 89 13.76 -3.40 -12.79
N PHE A 90 14.03 -2.14 -12.47
CA PHE A 90 13.85 -0.99 -13.36
C PHE A 90 14.75 0.18 -12.93
N ASP A 91 15.00 1.13 -13.83
CA ASP A 91 15.71 2.37 -13.56
C ASP A 91 14.75 3.44 -13.01
N HIS A 92 14.71 3.56 -11.68
CA HIS A 92 13.87 4.51 -10.97
C HIS A 92 14.26 5.98 -11.20
N THR A 93 15.40 6.26 -11.83
CA THR A 93 15.83 7.61 -12.22
C THR A 93 15.35 8.01 -13.61
N ARG A 94 14.64 7.11 -14.31
CA ARG A 94 14.12 7.32 -15.67
C ARG A 94 12.61 7.09 -15.80
N GLY A 95 11.98 6.43 -14.83
CA GLY A 95 10.55 6.17 -14.83
C GLY A 95 10.05 5.63 -13.49
N GLY A 96 8.78 5.23 -13.43
CA GLY A 96 8.18 4.70 -12.21
C GLY A 96 8.03 5.71 -11.06
N TYR A 97 8.11 7.01 -11.35
CA TYR A 97 7.97 8.06 -10.35
C TYR A 97 6.57 8.05 -9.73
N ILE A 98 6.48 8.45 -8.46
CA ILE A 98 5.21 8.79 -7.83
C ILE A 98 5.03 10.30 -7.87
N ILE A 99 3.90 10.77 -8.39
CA ILE A 99 3.56 12.19 -8.45
C ILE A 99 2.48 12.47 -7.42
N ALA A 100 2.74 13.36 -6.48
CA ALA A 100 1.77 13.89 -5.52
C ALA A 100 1.32 15.28 -5.99
N TRP A 101 0.29 15.33 -6.83
CA TRP A 101 -0.14 16.52 -7.56
C TRP A 101 -0.51 17.68 -6.64
N LEU A 102 -1.25 17.44 -5.56
CA LEU A 102 -1.63 18.49 -4.61
C LEU A 102 -0.44 19.09 -3.85
N LEU A 103 0.65 18.35 -3.74
CA LEU A 103 1.86 18.78 -3.03
C LEU A 103 2.88 19.40 -3.99
N HIS A 104 2.65 19.34 -5.30
CA HIS A 104 3.61 19.71 -6.35
C HIS A 104 4.96 18.98 -6.19
N LEU A 105 4.92 17.71 -5.78
CA LEU A 105 6.11 16.86 -5.58
C LEU A 105 6.12 15.68 -6.55
N VAL A 106 7.33 15.35 -7.01
CA VAL A 106 7.63 14.14 -7.78
C VAL A 106 8.71 13.38 -7.03
N PHE A 107 8.48 12.09 -6.80
CA PHE A 107 9.38 11.23 -6.06
C PHE A 107 9.94 10.16 -6.98
N GLU A 108 11.27 10.03 -7.00
CA GLU A 108 11.90 8.76 -7.38
C GLU A 108 11.48 7.69 -6.38
N PHE A 109 11.07 6.53 -6.89
CA PHE A 109 10.54 5.46 -6.06
C PHE A 109 11.25 4.15 -6.39
N PRO A 110 12.42 3.89 -5.78
CA PRO A 110 13.26 2.76 -6.13
C PRO A 110 12.67 1.42 -5.72
N SER A 111 13.06 0.36 -6.44
CA SER A 111 12.78 -1.02 -6.03
C SER A 111 13.32 -1.30 -4.63
N GLY A 112 12.53 -1.99 -3.80
CA GLY A 112 12.83 -2.25 -2.39
C GLY A 112 12.42 -1.13 -1.44
N SER A 113 11.87 -0.02 -1.94
CA SER A 113 11.38 1.08 -1.08
C SER A 113 9.91 0.96 -0.72
N VAL A 114 9.54 1.68 0.34
CA VAL A 114 8.19 1.77 0.87
C VAL A 114 7.81 3.24 1.01
N MET A 115 6.63 3.62 0.53
CA MET A 115 6.08 4.97 0.63
C MET A 115 4.77 4.95 1.44
N TYR A 116 4.65 5.87 2.40
CA TYR A 116 3.44 6.13 3.18
C TYR A 116 2.76 7.39 2.63
N LEU A 117 1.56 7.24 2.08
CA LEU A 117 0.82 8.31 1.41
C LEU A 117 -0.65 8.32 1.89
N PRO A 118 -1.22 9.46 2.30
CA PRO A 118 -2.64 9.57 2.60
C PRO A 118 -3.42 9.65 1.28
N SER A 119 -3.55 8.50 0.61
CA SER A 119 -3.88 8.40 -0.82
C SER A 119 -5.33 8.75 -1.16
N ALA A 120 -6.21 8.80 -0.16
CA ALA A 120 -7.57 9.35 -0.27
C ALA A 120 -7.58 10.89 -0.30
N CYS A 121 -6.63 11.54 0.39
CA CYS A 121 -6.53 13.00 0.47
C CYS A 121 -5.66 13.60 -0.64
N VAL A 122 -4.58 12.89 -1.02
CA VAL A 122 -3.60 13.40 -1.97
C VAL A 122 -3.89 12.86 -3.36
N THR A 123 -4.20 13.77 -4.30
CA THR A 123 -4.28 13.42 -5.72
C THR A 123 -2.92 12.93 -6.19
N HIS A 124 -2.85 11.71 -6.73
CA HIS A 124 -1.59 11.08 -7.11
C HIS A 124 -1.71 10.23 -8.38
N SER A 125 -0.54 9.89 -8.93
CA SER A 125 -0.37 8.93 -10.03
C SER A 125 1.06 8.39 -10.03
N ASN A 126 1.33 7.38 -10.84
CA ASN A 126 2.68 6.93 -11.15
C ASN A 126 2.98 7.02 -12.66
N THR A 127 4.25 7.19 -13.01
CA THR A 127 4.67 7.26 -14.41
C THR A 127 5.00 5.86 -14.95
N PRO A 128 4.85 5.62 -16.27
CA PRO A 128 5.33 4.39 -16.87
C PRO A 128 6.85 4.23 -16.70
N ILE A 129 7.31 2.99 -16.90
CA ILE A 129 8.73 2.62 -17.02
C ILE A 129 9.01 2.18 -18.47
N ALA A 130 10.26 1.86 -18.82
CA ALA A 130 10.57 1.40 -20.16
C ALA A 130 9.97 -0.01 -20.44
N PRO A 131 9.57 -0.34 -21.69
CA PRO A 131 8.87 -1.59 -22.00
C PRO A 131 9.63 -2.89 -21.66
N HIS A 132 10.96 -2.83 -21.55
CA HIS A 132 11.82 -3.99 -21.23
C HIS A 132 12.12 -4.13 -19.74
N GLU A 133 11.72 -3.15 -18.92
CA GLU A 133 11.90 -3.16 -17.47
C GLU A 133 10.75 -3.90 -16.79
N CYS A 134 10.88 -4.17 -15.49
CA CYS A 134 9.84 -4.82 -14.72
C CYS A 134 9.69 -4.18 -13.33
N CYS A 135 8.55 -3.55 -13.08
CA CYS A 135 8.15 -3.00 -11.80
C CYS A 135 6.83 -3.62 -11.34
N HIS A 136 6.83 -4.07 -10.09
CA HIS A 136 5.68 -4.54 -9.34
C HIS A 136 5.49 -3.63 -8.12
N SER A 137 4.25 -3.44 -7.69
CA SER A 137 3.99 -2.79 -6.42
C SER A 137 2.85 -3.46 -5.65
N MET A 138 2.94 -3.34 -4.32
CA MET A 138 1.90 -3.75 -3.40
C MET A 138 1.38 -2.52 -2.68
N ALA A 139 0.10 -2.23 -2.82
CA ALA A 139 -0.54 -1.13 -2.11
C ALA A 139 -1.40 -1.68 -0.96
N PHE A 140 -1.08 -1.32 0.28
CA PHE A 140 -1.77 -1.72 1.51
C PHE A 140 -2.66 -0.60 2.02
N PHE A 141 -3.87 -0.95 2.46
CA PHE A 141 -4.87 0.03 2.87
C PHE A 141 -5.93 -0.54 3.80
N VAL A 142 -6.63 0.35 4.50
CA VAL A 142 -7.88 0.06 5.19
C VAL A 142 -9.03 0.57 4.30
N PRO A 143 -9.94 -0.29 3.84
CA PRO A 143 -11.14 0.13 3.12
C PRO A 143 -12.00 1.06 3.99
N ALA A 144 -12.54 2.14 3.42
CA ALA A 144 -13.39 3.06 4.16
C ALA A 144 -14.68 2.40 4.66
N GLY A 145 -15.25 1.45 3.89
CA GLY A 145 -16.43 0.69 4.31
C GLY A 145 -16.16 -0.37 5.38
N LEU A 146 -14.91 -0.49 5.83
CA LEU A 146 -14.59 -1.30 7.01
C LEU A 146 -14.81 -0.50 8.30
N ALA A 147 -14.69 0.83 8.28
CA ALA A 147 -14.77 1.72 9.44
C ALA A 147 -16.16 2.33 9.68
#